data_AF-A0A7S8IYL5-F1
#
_entry.id   AF-A0A7S8IYL5-F1
#
_cell.length_a   1.000
_cell.length_b   1.000
_cell.length_c   1.000
_cell.angle_alpha   90.00
_cell.angle_beta   90.00
_cell.angle_gamma   90.00
#
_symmetry.space_group_name_H-M   'P 1'
#
loop_
_entity.id
_entity.type
_entity.pdbx_description
1 polymer ?
#
loop_
_entity_poly.entity_id
_entity_poly.type
_entity_poly.pdbx_seq_one_letter_code
_entity_poly.pdbx_strand_id
1 'polypeptide(L)'
;MDTLSTATITKSRYTLNYGLRLDKGTASELTHPRVPILLPDGSIGDMTLHVMNGTADEIKAQLLDSIDAFFDIYADVYGDVSRSTI
;
A
#
# COMPACT_ATOMS: atom_id res chain seq x y z
N MET A 1 11.82 -10.33 -42.77
CA MET A 1 11.98 -8.96 -42.23
C MET A 1 10.94 -8.86 -41.16
N ASP A 2 11.29 -9.40 -39.98
CA ASP A 2 10.33 -9.71 -38.93
C ASP A 2 10.20 -8.49 -38.02
N THR A 3 9.03 -7.87 -38.04
CA THR A 3 8.71 -6.72 -37.20
C THR A 3 8.58 -7.18 -35.76
N LEU A 4 9.63 -6.92 -34.96
CA LEU A 4 9.58 -7.02 -33.51
C LEU A 4 8.53 -6.03 -32.99
N SER A 5 7.38 -6.55 -32.56
CA SER A 5 6.38 -5.78 -31.82
C SER A 5 6.95 -5.47 -30.44
N THR A 6 7.45 -4.25 -30.27
CA THR A 6 7.88 -3.75 -28.97
C THR A 6 6.64 -3.56 -28.09
N ALA A 7 6.30 -4.58 -27.31
CA ALA A 7 5.26 -4.46 -26.30
C ALA A 7 5.70 -3.41 -25.27
N THR A 8 5.08 -2.23 -25.32
CA THR A 8 5.22 -1.20 -24.29
C THR A 8 4.62 -1.74 -23.01
N ILE A 9 5.46 -2.19 -22.07
CA ILE A 9 5.01 -2.48 -20.71
C ILE A 9 4.64 -1.14 -20.07
N THR A 10 3.36 -0.79 -20.12
CA THR A 10 2.83 0.36 -19.40
C THR A 10 2.93 0.05 -17.91
N LYS A 11 3.85 0.71 -17.20
CA LYS A 11 3.90 0.62 -15.73
C LYS A 11 2.56 1.07 -15.16
N SER A 12 1.95 0.21 -14.35
CA SER A 12 0.76 0.56 -13.57
C SER A 12 1.05 1.80 -12.72
N ARG A 13 0.09 2.75 -12.69
CA ARG A 13 0.17 3.93 -11.84
C ARG A 13 -0.75 3.73 -10.65
N TYR A 14 -0.21 3.90 -9.46
CA TYR A 14 -0.93 3.75 -8.20
C TYR A 14 -0.96 5.08 -7.45
N THR A 15 -2.06 5.32 -6.74
CA THR A 15 -2.17 6.41 -5.75
C THR A 15 -2.24 5.77 -4.37
N LEU A 16 -1.23 6.01 -3.53
CA LEU A 16 -1.25 5.61 -2.13
C LEU A 16 -1.84 6.75 -1.30
N ASN A 17 -2.95 6.49 -0.60
CA ASN A 17 -3.48 7.39 0.42
C ASN A 17 -2.96 6.91 1.78
N TYR A 18 -2.33 7.79 2.55
CA TYR A 18 -1.67 7.41 3.81
C TYR A 18 -1.94 8.45 4.91
N GLY A 19 -2.28 7.98 6.11
CA GLY A 19 -2.60 8.81 7.27
C GLY A 19 -1.69 8.50 8.45
N LEU A 20 -1.17 9.55 9.10
CA LEU A 20 -0.38 9.47 10.33
C LEU A 20 -1.02 10.28 11.45
N ARG A 21 -1.05 9.70 12.63
CA ARG A 21 -1.39 10.39 13.88
C ARG A 21 -0.47 9.90 14.97
N LEU A 22 0.17 10.84 15.67
CA LEU A 22 1.04 10.54 16.80
C LEU A 22 0.41 11.06 18.09
N ASP A 23 0.12 10.15 18.99
CA ASP A 23 -0.43 10.45 20.32
C ASP A 23 0.62 10.23 21.41
N LYS A 24 0.39 10.79 22.60
CA LYS A 24 1.21 10.48 23.78
C LYS A 24 0.77 9.15 24.39
N GLY A 25 1.74 8.30 24.74
CA GLY A 25 1.50 7.00 25.37
C GLY A 25 1.29 5.89 24.36
N THR A 26 0.67 4.79 24.78
CA THR A 26 0.40 3.61 23.94
C THR A 26 -1.09 3.46 23.66
N ALA A 27 -1.43 2.96 22.48
CA ALA A 27 -2.79 2.59 22.10
C ALA A 27 -2.92 1.08 21.88
N SER A 28 -4.16 0.59 21.81
CA SER A 28 -4.42 -0.82 21.47
C SER A 28 -4.02 -1.11 20.02
N GLU A 29 -3.08 -2.02 19.81
CA GLU A 29 -2.69 -2.49 18.48
C GLU A 29 -3.72 -3.45 17.86
N LEU A 30 -4.63 -3.99 18.68
CA LEU A 30 -5.70 -4.87 18.22
C LEU A 30 -6.89 -4.09 17.62
N THR A 31 -6.95 -2.78 17.89
CA THR A 31 -8.06 -1.94 17.45
C THR A 31 -7.56 -0.98 16.39
N HIS A 32 -7.76 -1.32 15.12
CA HIS A 32 -7.42 -0.45 14.00
C HIS A 32 -8.59 0.51 13.70
N PRO A 33 -8.45 1.82 13.94
CA PRO A 33 -9.48 2.77 13.55
C PRO A 33 -9.68 2.73 12.04
N ARG A 34 -10.94 2.87 11.60
CA ARG A 34 -11.29 3.10 10.20
C ARG A 34 -11.70 4.55 10.04
N VAL A 35 -11.16 5.22 9.03
CA VAL A 35 -11.51 6.60 8.69
C VAL A 35 -12.14 6.64 7.30
N PRO A 36 -13.27 7.34 7.13
CA PRO A 36 -13.88 7.49 5.82
C PRO A 36 -13.01 8.38 4.92
N ILE A 37 -12.88 8.01 3.66
CA ILE A 37 -12.17 8.77 2.63
C ILE A 37 -13.03 8.92 1.37
N LEU A 38 -12.91 10.07 0.71
CA LEU A 38 -13.53 10.29 -0.60
C LEU A 38 -12.63 9.68 -1.68
N LEU A 39 -13.17 8.75 -2.45
CA LEU A 39 -12.49 8.11 -3.56
C LEU A 39 -12.57 8.96 -4.83
N PRO A 40 -11.66 8.76 -5.82
CA PRO A 40 -11.65 9.55 -7.05
C PRO A 40 -12.94 9.47 -7.89
N ASP A 41 -13.73 8.42 -7.71
CA ASP A 41 -15.04 8.24 -8.36
C ASP A 41 -16.19 8.94 -7.64
N GLY A 42 -15.90 9.66 -6.54
CA GLY A 42 -16.88 10.37 -5.71
C GLY A 42 -17.56 9.51 -4.65
N SER A 43 -17.26 8.21 -4.57
CA SER A 43 -17.76 7.33 -3.51
C SER A 43 -16.99 7.49 -2.21
N ILE A 44 -17.56 7.03 -1.09
CA ILE A 44 -16.88 7.00 0.21
C ILE A 44 -16.36 5.58 0.46
N GLY A 45 -15.05 5.46 0.67
CA GLY A 45 -14.39 4.24 1.12
C GLY A 45 -13.89 4.37 2.55
N ASP A 46 -13.35 3.29 3.10
CA ASP A 46 -12.72 3.27 4.43
C ASP A 46 -11.21 3.07 4.29
N MET A 47 -10.43 3.86 5.02
CA MET A 47 -9.00 3.66 5.24
C MET A 47 -8.78 3.10 6.65
N THR A 48 -8.08 1.97 6.74
CA THR A 48 -7.67 1.40 8.03
C THR A 48 -6.38 2.07 8.50
N LEU A 49 -6.34 2.53 9.75
CA LEU A 49 -5.14 3.08 10.39
C LEU A 49 -4.45 2.00 11.21
N HIS A 50 -3.21 1.68 10.84
CA HIS A 50 -2.36 0.78 11.63
C HIS A 50 -1.79 1.49 12.84
N VAL A 51 -1.79 0.80 13.98
CA VAL A 51 -1.29 1.32 15.26
C VAL A 51 0.08 0.70 15.52
N MET A 52 1.08 1.54 15.75
CA MET A 52 2.45 1.14 16.08
C MET A 52 2.84 1.84 17.37
N ASN A 53 3.16 1.08 18.43
CA ASN A 53 3.68 1.65 19.67
C ASN A 53 5.20 1.54 19.72
N GLY A 54 5.86 2.56 20.27
CA GLY A 54 7.29 2.55 20.48
C GLY A 54 7.86 3.95 20.64
N THR A 55 9.18 4.02 20.67
CA THR A 55 9.92 5.27 20.48
C THR A 55 9.76 5.76 19.04
N ALA A 56 10.12 7.02 18.79
CA ALA A 56 10.04 7.60 17.45
C ALA A 56 10.86 6.84 16.41
N ASP A 57 11.99 6.24 16.80
CA ASP A 57 12.86 5.52 15.87
C ASP A 57 12.33 4.10 15.59
N GLU A 58 11.79 3.43 16.60
CA GLU A 58 11.10 2.14 16.43
C GLU A 58 9.86 2.28 15.52
N ILE A 59 9.03 3.32 15.75
CA ILE A 59 7.84 3.58 14.92
C ILE A 59 8.22 3.82 13.46
N LYS A 60 9.29 4.59 13.19
CA LYS A 60 9.74 4.85 11.82
C LYS A 60 10.25 3.59 11.13
N ALA A 61 11.03 2.77 11.83
CA ALA A 61 11.54 1.52 11.29
C ALA A 61 10.39 0.57 10.93
N GLN A 62 9.45 0.35 11.86
CA GLN A 62 8.28 -0.50 11.63
C GLN A 62 7.39 0.00 10.49
N LEU A 63 7.26 1.32 10.34
CA LEU A 63 6.52 1.92 9.24
C LEU A 63 7.16 1.61 7.88
N LEU A 64 8.48 1.80 7.76
CA LEU A 64 9.21 1.48 6.54
C LEU A 64 9.03 0.00 6.16
N ASP A 65 9.21 -0.90 7.11
CA ASP A 65 9.02 -2.33 6.90
C ASP A 65 7.58 -2.66 6.44
N SER A 66 6.58 -1.98 7.00
CA SER A 66 5.17 -2.18 6.61
C SER A 66 4.87 -1.69 5.20
N ILE A 67 5.51 -0.61 4.76
CA ILE A 67 5.36 -0.07 3.40
C ILE A 67 5.99 -1.03 2.39
N ASP A 68 7.20 -1.51 2.67
CA ASP A 68 7.88 -2.48 1.81
C ASP A 68 7.06 -3.77 1.68
N ALA A 69 6.62 -4.34 2.81
CA ALA A 69 5.77 -5.53 2.80
C ALA A 69 4.44 -5.33 2.04
N PHE A 70 3.83 -4.15 2.15
CA PHE A 70 2.61 -3.83 1.39
C PHE A 70 2.86 -3.89 -0.12
N PHE A 71 3.95 -3.28 -0.61
CA PHE A 71 4.26 -3.28 -2.04
C PHE A 71 4.72 -4.65 -2.55
N ASP A 72 5.40 -5.45 -1.73
CA ASP A 72 5.77 -6.83 -2.08
C ASP A 72 4.51 -7.68 -2.35
N ILE A 73 3.48 -7.56 -1.52
CA ILE A 73 2.19 -8.24 -1.74
C ILE A 73 1.55 -7.80 -3.07
N TYR A 74 1.57 -6.50 -3.37
CA TYR A 74 1.02 -5.99 -4.62
C TYR A 74 1.86 -6.42 -5.83
N ALA A 75 3.18 -6.51 -5.69
CA ALA A 75 4.06 -7.00 -6.74
C ALA A 75 3.76 -8.48 -7.04
N ASP A 76 3.50 -9.31 -6.04
CA ASP A 76 3.12 -10.71 -6.23
C ASP A 76 1.74 -10.85 -6.88
N VAL A 77 0.76 -10.05 -6.46
CA VAL A 77 -0.63 -10.11 -6.99
C VAL A 77 -0.72 -9.69 -8.46
N TYR A 78 0.11 -8.74 -8.91
CA TYR A 78 0.10 -8.24 -10.29
C TYR A 78 1.29 -8.71 -11.15
N GLY A 79 2.27 -9.39 -10.55
CA GLY A 79 3.47 -9.90 -11.22
C GLY A 79 3.27 -11.23 -11.96
N ASP A 80 2.19 -11.96 -11.71
CA ASP A 80 1.94 -13.28 -12.32
C ASP A 80 1.12 -13.21 -13.64
N VAL A 81 0.57 -12.05 -14.00
CA VAL A 81 -0.26 -11.92 -15.22
C VAL A 81 0.57 -11.98 -16.52
N SER A 82 1.90 -12.00 -16.44
CA SER A 82 2.78 -12.09 -17.62
C SER A 82 3.18 -13.52 -18.00
N ARG A 83 2.76 -14.57 -17.27
CA ARG A 83 3.18 -15.97 -17.54
C ARG A 83 2.12 -16.89 -18.15
N SER A 84 0.88 -16.44 -18.31
CA SER A 84 -0.20 -17.26 -18.90
C SER A 84 -0.60 -16.79 -20.31
N THR A 85 0.31 -16.91 -21.27
CA THR A 85 -0.05 -17.13 -22.68
C THR A 85 0.98 -18.10 -23.26
N ILE A 86 0.67 -19.39 -23.18
CA ILE A 86 1.28 -20.45 -24.00
C ILE A 86 0.22 -20.89 -25.00
#